data_AF-A0A370GT94-F1
#
_entry.id   AF-A0A370GT94-F1
#
_cell.length_a   1.000
_cell.length_b   1.000
_cell.length_c   1.000
_cell.angle_alpha   90.00
_cell.angle_beta   90.00
_cell.angle_gamma   90.00
#
_symmetry.space_group_name_H-M   'P 1'
#
loop_
_entity.id
_entity.type
_entity.pdbx_description
1 polymer ?
#
loop_
_entity_poly.entity_id
_entity_poly.type
_entity_poly.pdbx_seq_one_letter_code
_entity_poly.pdbx_strand_id
1 'polypeptide(L)'
;MAKKEQKESLLKFPCDFTIKVFGIASDEFEATVLTIIHQHAPNLSDRAIQSRQSEHGKYCALTITVHVNSKEQLDRIYQDLSAAKQVIMAL
;
A
#
# COMPACT_ATOMS: atom_id res chain seq x y z
N MET A 1 -14.29 21.05 6.47
CA MET A 1 -12.88 20.64 6.40
C MET A 1 -12.76 19.31 7.14
N ALA A 2 -12.74 18.19 6.43
CA ALA A 2 -12.88 16.86 7.04
C ALA A 2 -11.54 16.38 7.65
N LYS A 3 -11.52 16.37 8.99
CA LYS A 3 -10.79 15.48 9.91
C LYS A 3 -9.40 14.98 9.47
N LYS A 4 -8.34 15.72 9.83
CA LYS A 4 -7.07 15.11 10.22
C LYS A 4 -7.18 14.73 11.70
N GLU A 5 -7.78 13.58 11.99
CA GLU A 5 -7.68 13.00 13.33
C GLU A 5 -6.25 12.54 13.54
N GLN A 6 -5.55 13.38 14.30
CA GLN A 6 -4.36 13.07 15.05
C GLN A 6 -4.61 11.77 15.84
N LYS A 7 -4.33 10.61 15.24
CA LYS A 7 -3.76 9.47 15.96
C LYS A 7 -2.35 9.86 16.39
N GLU A 8 -2.28 10.86 17.26
CA GLU A 8 -1.20 11.03 18.21
C GLU A 8 -1.54 10.11 19.38
N SER A 9 -0.53 9.42 19.91
CA SER A 9 -0.60 8.51 21.07
C SER A 9 -0.91 7.03 20.74
N LEU A 10 0.17 6.21 20.75
CA LEU A 10 0.23 4.72 20.89
C LEU A 10 0.60 3.85 19.68
N LEU A 11 0.92 4.37 18.50
CA LEU A 11 1.61 3.54 17.49
C LEU A 11 3.09 3.40 17.89
N LYS A 12 3.45 2.23 18.45
CA LYS A 12 4.84 1.87 18.73
C LYS A 12 5.50 1.51 17.40
N PHE A 13 6.33 2.40 16.88
CA PHE A 13 7.17 2.09 15.75
C PHE A 13 8.50 1.47 16.22
N PRO A 14 9.11 0.57 15.43
CA PRO A 14 8.62 0.14 14.13
C PRO A 14 7.56 -0.98 14.23
N CYS A 15 6.62 -0.98 13.30
CA CYS A 15 5.50 -1.93 13.23
C CYS A 15 5.27 -2.39 11.80
N ASP A 16 4.90 -3.65 11.64
CA ASP A 16 4.47 -4.20 10.35
C ASP A 16 3.00 -3.80 10.10
N PHE A 17 2.74 -3.11 8.99
CA PHE A 17 1.41 -2.75 8.52
C PHE A 17 1.09 -3.49 7.23
N THR A 18 -0.10 -4.05 7.16
CA THR A 18 -0.58 -4.66 5.93
C THR A 18 -1.49 -3.69 5.20
N ILE A 19 -1.05 -3.24 4.03
CA ILE A 19 -1.77 -2.33 3.14
C ILE A 19 -2.43 -3.16 2.07
N LYS A 20 -3.73 -3.02 1.91
CA LYS A 20 -4.50 -3.72 0.89
C LYS A 20 -4.93 -2.75 -0.19
N VAL A 21 -4.33 -2.89 -1.36
CA VAL A 21 -4.56 -2.05 -2.54
C VAL A 21 -5.47 -2.78 -3.51
N PHE A 22 -6.58 -2.15 -3.86
CA PHE A 22 -7.49 -2.62 -4.89
C PHE A 22 -7.37 -1.71 -6.10
N GLY A 23 -7.20 -2.32 -7.27
CA GLY A 23 -7.04 -1.59 -8.52
C GLY A 23 -7.51 -2.40 -9.72
N ILE A 24 -7.33 -1.81 -10.89
CA ILE A 24 -7.53 -2.51 -12.16
C ILE A 24 -6.38 -3.51 -12.32
N ALA A 25 -6.71 -4.77 -12.64
CA ALA A 25 -5.70 -5.79 -12.88
C ALA A 25 -4.97 -5.50 -14.20
N SER A 26 -3.82 -4.83 -14.08
CA SER A 26 -2.92 -4.52 -15.19
C SER A 26 -1.49 -4.80 -14.76
N ASP A 27 -0.63 -5.17 -15.71
CA ASP A 27 0.79 -5.38 -15.45
C ASP A 27 1.44 -4.11 -14.85
N GLU A 28 1.06 -2.94 -15.37
CA GLU A 28 1.47 -1.65 -14.84
C GLU A 28 0.98 -1.39 -13.40
N PHE A 29 -0.19 -1.90 -12.99
CA PHE A 29 -0.70 -1.69 -11.63
C PHE A 29 0.20 -2.37 -10.61
N GLU A 30 0.51 -3.64 -10.87
CA GLU A 30 1.38 -4.41 -9.98
C GLU A 30 2.79 -3.82 -9.97
N ALA A 31 3.36 -3.50 -11.14
CA ALA A 31 4.67 -2.87 -11.24
C ALA A 31 4.75 -1.50 -10.53
N THR A 32 3.71 -0.67 -10.66
CA THR A 32 3.64 0.66 -10.02
C THR A 32 3.57 0.52 -8.50
N VAL A 33 2.66 -0.32 -7.99
CA VAL A 33 2.50 -0.54 -6.55
C VAL A 33 3.79 -1.13 -5.95
N LEU A 34 4.38 -2.13 -6.60
CA LEU A 34 5.66 -2.71 -6.18
C LEU A 34 6.76 -1.65 -6.13
N THR A 35 6.88 -0.82 -7.17
CA THR A 35 7.90 0.25 -7.23
C THR A 35 7.74 1.26 -6.10
N ILE A 36 6.51 1.72 -5.83
CA ILE A 36 6.20 2.64 -4.73
C ILE A 36 6.60 2.02 -3.39
N ILE A 37 6.13 0.79 -3.14
CA ILE A 37 6.39 0.11 -1.88
C ILE A 37 7.89 -0.12 -1.70
N HIS A 38 8.60 -0.58 -2.74
CA HIS A 38 10.03 -0.88 -2.67
C HIS A 38 10.88 0.38 -2.43
N GLN A 39 10.44 1.55 -2.94
CA GLN A 39 11.07 2.84 -2.63
C GLN A 39 10.94 3.21 -1.16
N HIS A 40 9.81 2.92 -0.52
CA HIS A 40 9.58 3.23 0.89
C HIS A 40 10.07 2.14 1.85
N ALA A 41 10.06 0.89 1.41
CA ALA A 41 10.41 -0.29 2.19
C ALA A 41 11.30 -1.22 1.35
N PRO A 42 12.60 -0.91 1.18
CA PRO A 42 13.52 -1.76 0.41
C PRO A 42 13.79 -3.13 1.07
N ASN A 43 13.47 -3.27 2.36
CA ASN A 43 13.54 -4.55 3.08
C ASN A 43 12.24 -5.37 2.98
N LEU A 44 11.32 -4.97 2.09
CA LEU A 44 10.12 -5.74 1.83
C LEU A 44 10.51 -7.09 1.24
N SER A 45 10.12 -8.17 1.92
CA SER A 45 10.28 -9.51 1.38
C SER A 45 9.24 -9.74 0.28
N ASP A 46 9.59 -10.39 -0.83
CA ASP A 46 8.62 -10.73 -1.90
C ASP A 46 7.43 -11.53 -1.36
N ARG A 47 7.65 -12.31 -0.30
CA ARG A 47 6.60 -13.06 0.43
C ARG A 47 5.60 -12.17 1.17
N ALA A 48 5.95 -10.92 1.43
CA ALA A 48 5.07 -9.95 2.07
C ALA A 48 4.03 -9.37 1.08
N ILE A 49 4.16 -9.69 -0.21
CA ILE A 49 3.24 -9.27 -1.25
C ILE A 49 2.38 -10.47 -1.67
N GLN A 50 1.07 -10.30 -1.59
CA GLN A 50 0.09 -11.23 -2.14
C GLN A 50 -0.77 -10.50 -3.16
N SER A 51 -0.61 -10.85 -4.43
CA SER A 51 -1.55 -10.45 -5.48
C SER A 51 -2.68 -11.47 -5.57
N ARG A 52 -3.92 -10.95 -5.61
CA ARG A 52 -5.11 -11.75 -5.85
C ARG A 52 -5.90 -11.11 -6.97
N GLN A 53 -5.84 -11.76 -8.13
CA GLN A 53 -6.66 -11.40 -9.27
C GLN A 53 -8.12 -11.81 -9.02
N SER A 54 -9.04 -10.98 -9.50
CA SER A 54 -10.47 -11.29 -9.45
C SER A 54 -10.84 -12.29 -10.55
N GLU A 55 -11.91 -13.05 -10.34
CA GLU A 55 -12.35 -14.16 -11.21
C GLU A 55 -12.57 -13.74 -12.68
N HIS A 56 -12.93 -12.48 -12.90
CA HIS A 56 -13.13 -11.88 -14.23
C HIS A 56 -11.89 -11.18 -14.81
N GLY A 57 -10.75 -11.17 -14.10
CA GLY A 57 -9.50 -10.54 -14.57
C GLY A 57 -9.55 -9.01 -14.69
N LYS A 58 -10.64 -8.34 -14.31
CA LYS A 58 -10.78 -6.88 -14.40
C LYS A 58 -10.12 -6.13 -13.23
N TYR A 59 -10.11 -6.74 -12.05
CA TYR A 59 -9.63 -6.10 -10.82
C TYR A 59 -8.60 -7.00 -10.12
N CYS A 60 -7.63 -6.38 -9.47
CA CYS A 60 -6.64 -7.06 -8.65
C CYS A 60 -6.61 -6.46 -7.25
N ALA A 61 -6.46 -7.32 -6.25
CA ALA A 61 -6.23 -6.94 -4.86
C ALA A 61 -4.81 -7.33 -4.49
N LEU A 62 -3.96 -6.35 -4.22
CA LEU A 62 -2.61 -6.54 -3.68
C LEU A 62 -2.66 -6.35 -2.17
N THR A 63 -2.15 -7.32 -1.44
CA THR A 63 -1.95 -7.26 0.01
C THR A 63 -0.46 -7.17 0.26
N ILE A 64 0.01 -6.05 0.81
CA ILE A 64 1.43 -5.80 1.00
C ILE A 64 1.70 -5.54 2.47
N THR A 65 2.56 -6.33 3.10
CA THR A 65 3.01 -6.09 4.47
C THR A 65 4.30 -5.29 4.47
N VAL A 66 4.22 -4.02 4.85
CA VAL A 66 5.36 -3.08 4.94
C VAL A 66 5.80 -2.88 6.38
N HIS A 67 7.11 -2.76 6.58
CA HIS A 67 7.67 -2.40 7.88
C HIS A 67 7.75 -0.87 8.00
N VAL A 68 6.88 -0.29 8.82
CA VAL A 68 6.76 1.15 8.97
C VAL A 68 7.51 1.60 10.22
N ASN A 69 8.40 2.56 10.07
CA ASN A 69 9.17 3.15 11.16
C ASN A 69 8.53 4.44 11.69
N SER A 70 7.61 5.04 10.95
CA SER A 70 6.94 6.30 11.33
C SER A 70 5.64 6.48 10.58
N LYS A 71 4.69 7.21 11.17
CA LYS A 71 3.40 7.53 10.54
C LYS A 71 3.58 8.27 9.20
N GLU A 72 4.57 9.15 9.11
CA GLU A 72 4.88 9.87 7.86
C GLU A 72 5.28 8.95 6.71
N GLN A 73 5.98 7.84 6.99
CA GLN A 73 6.32 6.85 5.96
C GLN A 73 5.06 6.17 5.42
N LEU A 74 4.12 5.82 6.30
CA LEU A 74 2.84 5.24 5.90
C LEU A 74 2.00 6.23 5.07
N ASP A 75 1.90 7.48 5.53
CA ASP A 75 1.16 8.53 4.82
C ASP A 75 1.70 8.74 3.40
N ARG A 76 3.03 8.79 3.24
CA ARG A 76 3.68 8.86 1.92
C ARG A 76 3.33 7.67 1.03
N ILE A 77 3.37 6.44 1.57
CA ILE A 77 2.98 5.25 0.80
C ILE A 77 1.53 5.38 0.32
N TYR A 78 0.58 5.73 1.20
CA TYR A 78 -0.82 5.91 0.79
C TYR A 78 -1.00 7.05 -0.21
N GLN A 79 -0.25 8.15 -0.09
CA GLN A 79 -0.28 9.24 -1.05
C GLN A 79 0.20 8.82 -2.44
N ASP A 80 1.34 8.12 -2.53
CA ASP A 80 1.87 7.64 -3.80
C ASP A 80 0.93 6.59 -4.44
N LEU A 81 0.40 5.66 -3.62
CA LEU A 81 -0.60 4.70 -4.08
C LEU A 81 -1.85 5.41 -4.59
N SER A 82 -2.37 6.41 -3.86
CA SER A 82 -3.53 7.17 -4.30
C SER A 82 -3.25 8.05 -5.52
N ALA A 83 -2.00 8.41 -5.79
CA ALA A 83 -1.60 9.14 -6.99
C ALA A 83 -1.54 8.24 -8.23
N ALA A 84 -1.37 6.93 -8.05
CA ALA A 84 -1.41 5.97 -9.14
C ALA A 84 -2.84 5.82 -9.69
N LYS A 85 -3.05 6.17 -10.96
CA LYS A 85 -4.37 6.14 -11.63
C LYS A 85 -5.03 4.77 -11.64
N GLN A 86 -4.25 3.70 -11.50
CA GLN A 86 -4.73 2.32 -11.52
C GLN A 86 -5.23 1.85 -10.15
N VAL A 87 -4.86 2.54 -9.08
CA VAL A 87 -5.33 2.28 -7.73
C VAL A 87 -6.72 2.88 -7.58
N ILE A 88 -7.69 2.04 -7.26
CA ILE A 88 -9.07 2.45 -6.97
C ILE A 88 -9.20 2.76 -5.49
N MET A 89 -8.58 1.94 -4.64
CA MET A 89 -8.69 2.06 -3.19
C MET A 89 -7.47 1.44 -2.49
N ALA A 90 -6.99 2.05 -1.42
CA ALA A 90 -6.03 1.46 -0.50
C ALA A 90 -6.62 1.45 0.92
N LEU A 91 -6.46 0.34 1.62
CA LEU A 91 -7.00 0.06 2.95
C LEU A 91 -5.86 -0.32 3.90
#